data_AF-A0A6V7PLD1-F1
#
_entry.id   AF-A0A6V7PLD1-F1
#
_cell.length_a   1.000
_cell.length_b   1.000
_cell.length_c   1.000
_cell.angle_alpha   90.00
_cell.angle_beta   90.00
_cell.angle_gamma   90.00
#
_symmetry.space_group_name_H-M   'P 1'
#
loop_
_entity.id
_entity.type
_entity.pdbx_description
1 polymer ?
#
loop_
_entity_poly.entity_id
_entity_poly.type
_entity_poly.pdbx_seq_one_letter_code
_entity_poly.pdbx_strand_id
1 'polypeptide(L)'
;MLFSAAVPSKTLASPNLLLLLLRRRRIQSLSSPNPDANANPNPNNIETLIASTAASDAGAFGRGWVSPAPLAALPSDRALLLRALASLRGRPRLALRLFRWAERHPSFAPSPAPFCAALALLADAGLARAAFSVAERALRLGLHSVVDFLLLLVGSGGAEFRFEFAVSDATAAKLLDLLLWVYTKCSMAERAVSAFYKMAAHGLSPDVRNCNRILRALRDAGGGRRCGRCTARWRGSAWSRRS
;
A
#
# COMPACT_ATOMS: atom_id res chain seq x y z
N MET A 1 -70.86 5.97 -41.13
CA MET A 1 -71.38 5.96 -39.76
C MET A 1 -71.40 4.52 -39.27
N LEU A 2 -70.76 4.23 -38.13
CA LEU A 2 -71.12 3.22 -37.11
C LEU A 2 -69.88 2.86 -36.29
N PHE A 3 -69.97 3.10 -34.97
CA PHE A 3 -69.11 2.60 -33.91
C PHE A 3 -69.24 1.07 -33.79
N SER A 4 -68.17 0.35 -33.42
CA SER A 4 -68.24 -0.62 -32.30
C SER A 4 -66.87 -1.21 -31.91
N ALA A 5 -66.59 -1.09 -30.60
CA ALA A 5 -65.85 -1.92 -29.66
C ALA A 5 -64.82 -2.98 -30.11
N ALA A 6 -63.63 -3.00 -29.48
CA ALA A 6 -63.27 -3.99 -28.44
C ALA A 6 -61.77 -3.97 -28.05
N VAL A 7 -61.53 -3.76 -26.75
CA VAL A 7 -60.54 -4.35 -25.81
C VAL A 7 -59.08 -4.64 -26.28
N PRO A 8 -58.05 -4.17 -25.54
CA PRO A 8 -56.65 -4.46 -25.81
C PRO A 8 -56.24 -5.86 -25.29
N SER A 9 -55.63 -6.67 -26.15
CA SER A 9 -55.14 -7.99 -25.80
C SER A 9 -53.61 -8.03 -25.69
N LYS A 10 -53.15 -8.17 -24.44
CA LYS A 10 -52.02 -9.00 -23.99
C LYS A 10 -50.61 -8.63 -24.49
N THR A 11 -49.97 -7.83 -23.65
CA THR A 11 -48.56 -7.88 -23.28
C THR A 11 -47.99 -9.30 -23.25
N LEU A 12 -47.13 -9.64 -24.22
CA LEU A 12 -46.19 -10.76 -24.13
C LEU A 12 -44.98 -10.30 -23.30
N ALA A 13 -45.15 -10.28 -21.98
CA ALA A 13 -44.03 -10.20 -21.06
C ALA A 13 -43.31 -11.56 -21.06
N SER A 14 -42.14 -11.55 -21.67
CA SER A 14 -41.15 -12.63 -21.69
C SER A 14 -41.00 -13.34 -20.32
N PRO A 15 -40.93 -14.68 -20.27
CA PRO A 15 -40.87 -15.47 -19.03
C PRO A 15 -39.59 -15.27 -18.19
N ASN A 16 -38.62 -14.50 -18.67
CA ASN A 16 -37.34 -14.26 -18.00
C ASN A 16 -37.38 -13.15 -16.92
N LEU A 17 -38.43 -12.31 -16.87
CA LEU A 17 -38.54 -11.26 -15.86
C LEU A 17 -39.03 -11.78 -14.50
N LEU A 18 -39.88 -12.82 -14.48
CA LEU A 18 -40.37 -13.42 -13.23
C LEU A 18 -39.27 -14.17 -12.47
N LEU A 19 -38.34 -14.81 -13.18
CA LEU A 19 -37.17 -15.44 -12.55
C LEU A 19 -36.17 -14.41 -11.99
N LEU A 20 -36.02 -13.25 -12.65
CA LEU A 20 -35.19 -12.15 -12.13
C LEU A 20 -35.81 -11.48 -10.90
N LEU A 21 -37.14 -11.35 -10.85
CA LEU A 21 -37.83 -10.79 -9.69
C LEU A 21 -37.89 -11.75 -8.49
N LEU A 22 -37.95 -13.07 -8.73
CA LEU A 22 -37.90 -14.07 -7.65
C LEU A 22 -36.50 -14.28 -7.06
N ARG A 23 -35.44 -14.05 -7.85
CA ARG A 23 -34.05 -14.06 -7.33
C ARG A 23 -33.70 -12.79 -6.53
N ARG A 24 -34.38 -11.67 -6.83
CA ARG A 24 -34.23 -10.40 -6.11
C ARG A 24 -35.06 -10.35 -4.80
N ARG A 25 -36.22 -11.01 -4.75
CA ARG A 25 -37.08 -11.06 -3.55
C ARG A 25 -36.61 -12.02 -2.46
N ARG A 26 -35.87 -13.09 -2.78
CA ARG A 26 -35.31 -14.00 -1.76
C ARG A 26 -34.14 -13.40 -0.96
N ILE A 27 -33.62 -12.25 -1.38
CA ILE A 27 -32.56 -11.49 -0.69
C ILE A 27 -33.16 -10.39 0.22
N GLN A 28 -34.46 -10.09 0.10
CA GLN A 28 -35.12 -9.02 0.86
C GLN A 28 -35.87 -9.47 2.12
N SER A 29 -35.87 -10.76 2.47
CA SER A 29 -36.49 -11.25 3.70
C SER A 29 -35.43 -11.69 4.72
N LEU A 30 -34.69 -10.72 5.26
CA LEU A 30 -34.01 -10.75 6.58
C LEU A 30 -33.31 -9.39 6.77
N SER A 31 -34.09 -8.32 6.87
CA SER A 31 -33.60 -7.04 7.37
C SER A 31 -34.70 -6.32 8.13
N SER A 32 -34.74 -6.51 9.44
CA SER A 32 -35.13 -5.43 10.34
C SER A 32 -34.04 -4.35 10.25
N PRO A 33 -34.35 -3.06 10.08
CA PRO A 33 -33.34 -2.03 10.00
C PRO A 33 -32.86 -1.71 11.43
N ASN A 34 -31.76 -2.33 11.84
CA ASN A 34 -31.05 -1.91 13.05
C ASN A 34 -30.22 -0.64 12.71
N PRO A 35 -30.34 0.47 13.45
CA PRO A 35 -29.79 1.77 13.09
C PRO A 35 -28.28 1.93 13.40
N ASP A 36 -27.50 0.85 13.33
CA ASP A 36 -26.08 0.87 13.71
C ASP A 36 -25.12 0.90 12.51
N ALA A 37 -25.60 1.38 11.35
CA ALA A 37 -24.81 1.51 10.12
C ALA A 37 -23.70 2.59 10.18
N ASN A 38 -23.38 3.10 11.38
CA ASN A 38 -22.30 4.04 11.61
C ASN A 38 -21.26 3.50 12.61
N ALA A 39 -21.15 2.18 12.74
CA ALA A 39 -20.05 1.56 13.46
C ALA A 39 -18.75 1.73 12.65
N ASN A 40 -18.01 2.80 12.97
CA ASN A 40 -16.56 2.85 12.78
C ASN A 40 -16.01 1.45 13.09
N PRO A 41 -15.40 0.72 12.13
CA PRO A 41 -15.08 -0.68 12.37
C PRO A 41 -14.17 -0.76 13.60
N ASN A 42 -14.55 -1.53 14.60
CA ASN A 42 -13.73 -1.73 15.79
C ASN A 42 -12.42 -2.42 15.36
N PRO A 43 -11.21 -1.98 15.78
CA PRO A 43 -9.93 -2.61 15.38
C PRO A 43 -9.91 -4.14 15.54
N ASN A 44 -10.53 -4.66 16.60
CA ASN A 44 -10.60 -6.10 16.88
C ASN A 44 -11.42 -6.87 15.83
N ASN A 45 -12.35 -6.22 15.15
CA ASN A 45 -13.18 -6.85 14.13
C ASN A 45 -12.42 -7.00 12.80
N ILE A 46 -11.51 -6.08 12.47
CA ILE A 46 -10.77 -6.15 11.21
C ILE A 46 -9.73 -7.28 11.25
N GLU A 47 -8.99 -7.43 12.35
CA GLU A 47 -8.00 -8.50 12.46
C GLU A 47 -8.65 -9.88 12.38
N THR A 48 -9.74 -10.09 13.12
CA THR A 48 -10.47 -11.35 13.14
C THR A 48 -11.08 -11.68 11.77
N LEU A 49 -11.59 -10.67 11.05
CA LEU A 49 -12.05 -10.84 9.66
C LEU A 49 -10.90 -11.18 8.70
N ILE A 50 -9.74 -10.54 8.80
CA ILE A 50 -8.58 -10.85 7.96
C ILE A 50 -8.00 -12.24 8.28
N ALA A 51 -7.94 -12.60 9.56
CA ALA A 51 -7.43 -13.90 9.98
C ALA A 51 -8.38 -15.03 9.60
N SER A 52 -9.70 -14.87 9.78
CA SER A 52 -10.70 -15.85 9.38
C SER A 52 -10.79 -16.02 7.87
N THR A 53 -10.70 -14.94 7.09
CA THR A 53 -10.62 -15.02 5.62
C THR A 53 -9.36 -15.73 5.15
N ALA A 54 -8.21 -15.44 5.75
CA ALA A 54 -6.95 -16.11 5.43
C ALA A 54 -6.92 -17.60 5.86
N ALA A 55 -7.68 -17.98 6.89
CA ALA A 55 -7.83 -19.36 7.33
C ALA A 55 -8.80 -20.15 6.46
N SER A 56 -9.88 -19.51 5.99
CA SER A 56 -10.92 -20.13 5.17
C SER A 56 -10.51 -20.28 3.71
N ASP A 57 -9.70 -19.35 3.19
CA ASP A 57 -9.22 -19.34 1.81
C ASP A 57 -7.70 -19.22 1.78
N ALA A 58 -7.01 -20.30 1.42
CA ALA A 58 -5.55 -20.32 1.26
C ALA A 58 -5.05 -19.35 0.18
N GLY A 59 -5.91 -19.02 -0.79
CA GLY A 59 -5.69 -18.06 -1.86
C GLY A 59 -6.05 -16.61 -1.50
N ALA A 60 -6.52 -16.35 -0.27
CA ALA A 60 -6.89 -15.02 0.18
C ALA A 60 -5.76 -14.00 -0.04
N PHE A 61 -6.13 -12.82 -0.54
CA PHE A 61 -5.20 -11.75 -0.91
C PHE A 61 -4.20 -12.14 -2.03
N GLY A 62 -4.49 -13.22 -2.77
CA GLY A 62 -3.76 -13.68 -3.93
C GLY A 62 -4.12 -12.93 -5.22
N ARG A 63 -3.54 -13.36 -6.35
CA ARG A 63 -3.95 -12.85 -7.67
C ARG A 63 -5.34 -13.37 -8.00
N GLY A 64 -6.24 -12.47 -8.39
CA GLY A 64 -7.62 -12.82 -8.78
C GLY A 64 -8.58 -13.06 -7.60
N TRP A 65 -8.14 -12.83 -6.37
CA TRP A 65 -9.02 -12.93 -5.20
C TRP A 65 -9.99 -11.75 -5.15
N VAL A 66 -11.28 -12.05 -4.97
CA VAL A 66 -12.36 -11.07 -4.86
C VAL A 66 -12.65 -10.81 -3.39
N SER A 67 -12.54 -9.56 -2.95
CA SER A 67 -12.76 -9.23 -1.55
C SER A 67 -14.23 -9.32 -1.16
N PRO A 68 -14.53 -9.89 0.02
CA PRO A 68 -15.82 -9.69 0.68
C PRO A 68 -16.12 -8.20 0.85
N ALA A 69 -17.41 -7.82 0.83
CA ALA A 69 -17.86 -6.43 0.95
C ALA A 69 -17.21 -5.64 2.11
N PRO A 70 -16.98 -6.20 3.32
CA PRO A 70 -16.31 -5.48 4.41
C PRO A 70 -14.86 -5.08 4.11
N LEU A 71 -14.16 -5.84 3.27
CA LEU A 71 -12.76 -5.61 2.93
C LEU A 71 -12.62 -4.81 1.62
N ALA A 72 -13.70 -4.61 0.86
CA ALA A 72 -13.67 -3.91 -0.42
C ALA A 72 -13.27 -2.43 -0.29
N ALA A 73 -13.56 -1.79 0.84
CA ALA A 73 -13.17 -0.40 1.11
C ALA A 73 -11.69 -0.26 1.51
N LEU A 74 -11.04 -1.35 1.92
CA LEU A 74 -9.71 -1.34 2.54
C LEU A 74 -8.59 -0.81 1.62
N PRO A 75 -8.58 -1.05 0.30
CA PRO A 75 -7.59 -0.44 -0.58
C PRO A 75 -7.77 1.08 -0.78
N SER A 76 -8.99 1.57 -0.65
CA SER A 76 -9.34 2.99 -0.86
C SER A 76 -9.11 3.83 0.41
N ASP A 77 -9.40 3.27 1.59
CA ASP A 77 -9.23 3.96 2.86
C ASP A 77 -7.84 3.72 3.45
N ARG A 78 -7.00 4.76 3.38
CA ARG A 78 -5.63 4.76 3.92
C ARG A 78 -5.60 4.45 5.42
N ALA A 79 -6.50 5.01 6.22
CA ALA A 79 -6.47 4.85 7.68
C ALA A 79 -6.85 3.41 8.07
N LEU A 80 -7.87 2.84 7.41
CA LEU A 80 -8.26 1.46 7.63
C LEU A 80 -7.17 0.48 7.21
N LEU A 81 -6.50 0.73 6.07
CA LEU A 81 -5.37 -0.08 5.64
C LEU A 81 -4.22 -0.06 6.65
N LEU A 82 -3.86 1.12 7.16
CA LEU A 82 -2.78 1.26 8.15
C LEU A 82 -3.10 0.52 9.45
N ARG A 83 -4.35 0.64 9.93
CA ARG A 83 -4.80 -0.07 11.13
C ARG A 83 -4.85 -1.58 10.94
N ALA A 84 -5.29 -2.03 9.76
CA ALA A 84 -5.24 -3.45 9.40
C ALA A 84 -3.79 -3.97 9.40
N LEU A 85 -2.85 -3.22 8.83
CA LEU A 85 -1.43 -3.59 8.87
C LEU A 85 -0.87 -3.60 10.30
N ALA A 86 -1.24 -2.63 11.14
CA ALA A 86 -0.83 -2.57 12.53
C ALA A 86 -1.35 -3.79 13.34
N SER A 87 -2.59 -4.22 13.11
CA SER A 87 -3.15 -5.45 13.72
C SER A 87 -2.41 -6.72 13.30
N LEU A 88 -1.76 -6.73 12.13
CA LEU A 88 -1.05 -7.88 11.59
C LEU A 88 0.44 -7.94 11.96
N ARG A 89 0.89 -7.17 12.96
CA ARG A 89 2.29 -7.21 13.45
C ARG A 89 2.77 -8.62 13.80
N GLY A 90 1.91 -9.45 14.39
CA GLY A 90 2.23 -10.85 14.71
C GLY A 90 2.24 -11.79 13.50
N ARG A 91 1.76 -11.36 12.32
CA ARG A 91 1.65 -12.17 11.11
C ARG A 91 2.20 -11.43 9.87
N PRO A 92 3.52 -11.18 9.81
CA PRO A 92 4.12 -10.28 8.82
C PRO A 92 4.01 -10.73 7.37
N ARG A 93 3.95 -12.03 7.12
CA ARG A 93 3.70 -12.58 5.77
C ARG A 93 2.26 -12.34 5.31
N LEU A 94 1.29 -12.37 6.23
CA LEU A 94 -0.10 -12.07 5.93
C LEU A 94 -0.28 -10.58 5.67
N ALA A 95 0.35 -9.73 6.49
CA ALA A 95 0.38 -8.28 6.27
C ALA A 95 0.92 -7.92 4.87
N LEU A 96 1.99 -8.57 4.43
CA LEU A 96 2.55 -8.38 3.08
C LEU A 96 1.58 -8.80 1.98
N ARG A 97 0.86 -9.92 2.16
CA ARG A 97 -0.14 -10.39 1.19
C ARG A 97 -1.29 -9.37 1.07
N LEU A 98 -1.82 -8.94 2.22
CA LEU A 98 -2.86 -7.91 2.28
C LEU A 98 -2.40 -6.61 1.60
N PHE A 99 -1.21 -6.13 1.95
CA PHE A 99 -0.63 -4.92 1.36
C PHE A 99 -0.51 -5.04 -0.17
N ARG A 100 0.04 -6.15 -0.68
CA ARG A 100 0.19 -6.37 -2.13
C ARG A 100 -1.14 -6.54 -2.86
N TRP A 101 -2.15 -7.07 -2.19
CA TRP A 101 -3.51 -7.14 -2.72
C TRP A 101 -4.10 -5.73 -2.82
N ALA A 102 -4.04 -4.95 -1.74
CA ALA A 102 -4.50 -3.57 -1.72
C ALA A 102 -3.79 -2.71 -2.77
N GLU A 103 -2.47 -2.83 -2.88
CA GLU A 103 -1.63 -2.08 -3.84
C GLU A 103 -1.99 -2.36 -5.31
N ARG A 104 -2.54 -3.55 -5.62
CA ARG A 104 -2.98 -3.92 -6.98
C ARG A 104 -4.38 -3.41 -7.30
N HIS A 105 -5.13 -3.01 -6.29
CA HIS A 105 -6.49 -2.55 -6.48
C HIS A 105 -6.47 -1.20 -7.21
N PRO A 106 -7.33 -0.98 -8.23
CA PRO A 106 -7.33 0.27 -9.00
C PRO A 106 -7.67 1.50 -8.16
N SER A 107 -8.36 1.32 -7.03
CA SER A 107 -8.69 2.40 -6.10
C SER A 107 -7.58 2.75 -5.11
N PHE A 108 -6.46 2.04 -5.15
CA PHE A 108 -5.33 2.30 -4.26
C PHE A 108 -4.58 3.56 -4.68
N ALA A 109 -4.62 4.58 -3.82
CA ALA A 109 -3.82 5.78 -3.98
C ALA A 109 -2.39 5.55 -3.43
N PRO A 110 -1.35 5.49 -4.29
CA PRO A 110 0.01 5.29 -3.84
C PRO A 110 0.44 6.46 -2.96
N SER A 111 0.76 6.16 -1.70
CA SER A 111 1.21 7.13 -0.71
C SER A 111 2.35 6.53 0.12
N PRO A 112 3.28 7.33 0.66
CA PRO A 112 4.43 6.80 1.41
C PRO A 112 4.03 6.06 2.69
N ALA A 113 2.95 6.48 3.35
CA ALA A 113 2.49 5.93 4.64
C ALA A 113 2.29 4.39 4.66
N PRO A 114 1.48 3.77 3.78
CA PRO A 114 1.29 2.32 3.78
C PRO A 114 2.56 1.56 3.39
N PHE A 115 3.44 2.15 2.57
CA PHE A 115 4.75 1.57 2.28
C PHE A 115 5.67 1.60 3.49
N CYS A 116 5.72 2.71 4.24
CA CYS A 116 6.48 2.81 5.49
C CYS A 116 5.98 1.81 6.53
N ALA A 117 4.66 1.69 6.70
CA ALA A 117 4.08 0.72 7.62
C ALA A 117 4.43 -0.73 7.24
N ALA A 118 4.33 -1.09 5.95
CA ALA A 118 4.73 -2.40 5.46
C ALA A 118 6.24 -2.64 5.65
N LEU A 119 7.09 -1.65 5.34
CA LEU A 119 8.53 -1.74 5.51
C LEU A 119 8.92 -1.98 6.96
N ALA A 120 8.36 -1.20 7.88
CA ALA A 120 8.67 -1.30 9.28
C ALA A 120 8.20 -2.62 9.88
N LEU A 121 7.00 -3.09 9.50
CA LEU A 121 6.51 -4.42 9.90
C LEU A 121 7.43 -5.55 9.42
N LEU A 122 7.89 -5.48 8.16
CA LEU A 122 8.79 -6.48 7.59
C LEU A 122 10.19 -6.42 8.19
N ALA A 123 10.68 -5.24 8.55
CA ALA A 123 11.97 -5.06 9.19
C ALA A 123 11.97 -5.60 10.62
N ASP A 124 10.93 -5.31 11.41
CA ASP A 124 10.76 -5.85 12.75
C ASP A 124 10.65 -7.39 12.73
N ALA A 125 10.02 -7.95 11.68
CA ALA A 125 9.94 -9.39 11.45
C ALA A 125 11.22 -10.03 10.84
N GLY A 126 12.27 -9.26 10.57
CA GLY A 126 13.50 -9.76 9.95
C GLY A 126 13.36 -10.20 8.48
N LEU A 127 12.26 -9.85 7.80
CA LEU A 127 11.98 -10.23 6.41
C LEU A 127 12.65 -9.28 5.40
N ALA A 128 13.98 -9.18 5.45
CA ALA A 128 14.77 -8.21 4.66
C ALA A 128 14.52 -8.28 3.14
N ARG A 129 14.36 -9.48 2.57
CA ARG A 129 14.07 -9.66 1.13
C ARG A 129 12.70 -9.08 0.75
N ALA A 130 11.70 -9.24 1.61
CA ALA A 130 10.38 -8.68 1.40
C ALA A 130 10.40 -7.15 1.54
N ALA A 131 11.08 -6.64 2.57
CA ALA A 131 11.28 -5.21 2.75
C ALA A 131 11.96 -4.57 1.53
N PHE A 132 13.03 -5.19 1.01
CA PHE A 132 13.70 -4.73 -0.22
C PHE A 132 12.72 -4.64 -1.40
N SER A 133 11.89 -5.68 -1.60
CA SER A 133 10.89 -5.70 -2.68
C SER A 133 9.85 -4.58 -2.54
N VAL A 134 9.43 -4.23 -1.32
CA VAL A 134 8.50 -3.13 -1.06
C VAL A 134 9.18 -1.77 -1.28
N ALA A 135 10.41 -1.61 -0.81
CA ALA A 135 11.21 -0.39 -1.00
C ALA A 135 11.46 -0.11 -2.50
N GLU A 136 11.89 -1.12 -3.25
CA GLU A 136 12.08 -1.02 -4.69
C GLU A 136 10.78 -0.63 -5.40
N ARG A 137 9.65 -1.20 -4.98
CA ARG A 137 8.34 -0.86 -5.53
C ARG A 137 7.95 0.59 -5.25
N ALA A 138 8.17 1.08 -4.03
CA ALA A 138 7.91 2.47 -3.67
C ALA A 138 8.67 3.44 -4.59
N LEU A 139 9.95 3.14 -4.88
CA LEU A 139 10.77 3.96 -5.77
C LEU A 139 10.30 3.91 -7.22
N ARG A 140 9.85 2.76 -7.72
CA ARG A 140 9.26 2.66 -9.07
C ARG A 140 7.98 3.47 -9.21
N LEU A 141 7.25 3.66 -8.10
CA LEU A 141 6.06 4.52 -8.03
C LEU A 141 6.40 6.01 -7.77
N GLY A 142 7.69 6.38 -7.69
CA GLY A 142 8.13 7.75 -7.45
C GLY A 142 7.96 8.23 -5.99
N LEU A 143 7.72 7.32 -5.04
CA LEU A 143 7.51 7.64 -3.63
C LEU A 143 8.84 7.89 -2.90
N HIS A 144 9.56 8.94 -3.29
CA HIS A 144 10.85 9.30 -2.70
C HIS A 144 10.74 9.92 -1.30
N SER A 145 9.56 10.45 -0.95
CA SER A 145 9.25 10.97 0.38
C SER A 145 9.20 9.90 1.46
N VAL A 146 9.31 8.61 1.12
CA VAL A 146 9.43 7.51 2.09
C VAL A 146 10.59 7.72 3.06
N VAL A 147 11.70 8.33 2.62
CA VAL A 147 12.82 8.69 3.52
C VAL A 147 12.38 9.71 4.56
N ASP A 148 11.71 10.77 4.14
CA ASP A 148 11.22 11.83 5.03
C ASP A 148 10.19 11.27 6.02
N PHE A 149 9.27 10.42 5.53
CA PHE A 149 8.30 9.75 6.38
C PHE A 149 8.96 8.82 7.40
N LEU A 150 9.99 8.05 7.03
CA LEU A 150 10.69 7.20 8.00
C LEU A 150 11.43 8.01 9.05
N LEU A 151 12.04 9.14 8.67
CA LEU A 151 12.71 10.04 9.62
C LEU A 151 11.71 10.71 10.57
N LEU A 152 10.50 11.04 10.11
CA LEU A 152 9.42 11.53 10.97
C LEU A 152 8.92 10.48 11.97
N LEU A 153 9.09 9.19 11.66
CA LEU A 153 8.75 8.10 12.58
C LEU A 153 9.84 7.82 13.61
N VAL A 154 11.02 8.45 13.47
CA VAL A 154 12.13 8.40 14.43
C VAL A 154 11.98 9.56 15.42
N GLY A 155 11.78 9.23 16.69
CA GLY A 155 11.72 10.22 17.78
C GLY A 155 10.33 10.38 18.41
N SER A 156 10.28 10.28 19.74
CA SER A 156 9.08 10.44 20.59
C SER A 156 8.56 11.89 20.72
N GLY A 157 8.73 12.75 19.70
CA GLY A 157 8.66 14.21 19.85
C GLY A 157 7.52 14.97 19.16
N GLY A 158 6.48 14.31 18.64
CA GLY A 158 5.37 14.98 17.96
C GLY A 158 4.01 14.45 18.40
N ALA A 159 3.40 15.11 19.39
CA ALA A 159 2.14 14.70 20.01
C ALA A 159 0.92 14.69 19.06
N GLU A 160 1.05 15.13 17.82
CA GLU A 160 -0.08 15.26 16.87
C GLU A 160 -0.15 14.18 15.79
N PHE A 161 0.91 13.37 15.61
CA PHE A 161 0.94 12.35 14.56
C PHE A 161 1.46 11.02 15.12
N ARG A 162 0.78 10.50 16.15
CA ARG A 162 0.91 9.09 16.55
C ARG A 162 0.42 8.21 15.42
N PHE A 163 1.28 8.01 14.41
CA PHE A 163 1.15 6.83 13.58
C PHE A 163 1.19 5.64 14.53
N GLU A 164 0.25 4.72 14.37
CA GLU A 164 0.20 3.47 15.12
C GLU A 164 1.51 2.67 15.00
N PHE A 165 2.36 3.06 14.03
CA PHE A 165 3.68 2.55 13.69
C PHE A 165 4.84 3.45 14.17
N ALA A 166 5.07 3.49 15.48
CA ALA A 166 6.35 3.97 16.00
C ALA A 166 7.46 2.99 15.59
N VAL A 167 8.59 3.51 15.12
CA VAL A 167 9.73 2.71 14.68
C VAL A 167 10.90 2.99 15.61
N SER A 168 11.56 1.95 16.10
CA SER A 168 12.78 2.14 16.89
C SER A 168 13.87 2.79 16.03
N ASP A 169 14.71 3.63 16.62
CA ASP A 169 15.83 4.26 15.91
C ASP A 169 16.71 3.21 15.20
N ALA A 170 16.88 2.03 15.80
CA ALA A 170 17.59 0.90 15.22
C ALA A 170 16.87 0.31 13.99
N THR A 171 15.55 0.15 14.03
CA THR A 171 14.77 -0.31 12.86
C THR A 171 14.79 0.73 11.75
N ALA A 172 14.66 2.02 12.09
CA ALA A 172 14.67 3.10 11.12
C ALA A 172 16.03 3.23 10.42
N ALA A 173 17.13 3.16 11.17
CA ALA A 173 18.48 3.14 10.60
C ALA A 173 18.65 2.00 9.57
N LYS A 174 18.20 0.78 9.91
CA LYS A 174 18.24 -0.38 8.99
C LYS A 174 17.40 -0.16 7.74
N LEU A 175 16.23 0.46 7.86
CA LEU A 175 15.35 0.78 6.73
C LEU A 175 15.92 1.88 5.84
N LEU A 176 16.55 2.88 6.43
CA LEU A 176 17.22 3.97 5.72
C LEU A 176 18.45 3.43 4.97
N ASP A 177 19.23 2.56 5.60
CA ASP A 177 20.31 1.80 4.95
C ASP A 177 19.81 0.93 3.78
N LEU A 178 18.67 0.27 3.96
CA LEU A 178 18.01 -0.47 2.89
C LEU A 178 17.64 0.46 1.73
N LEU A 179 17.07 1.63 2.01
CA LEU A 179 16.71 2.60 0.97
C LEU A 179 17.93 3.15 0.23
N LEU A 180 19.03 3.45 0.92
CA LEU A 180 20.30 3.83 0.29
C LEU A 180 20.81 2.74 -0.66
N TRP A 181 20.72 1.49 -0.24
CA TRP A 181 21.08 0.37 -1.10
C TRP A 181 20.18 0.28 -2.35
N VAL A 182 18.87 0.45 -2.20
CA VAL A 182 17.94 0.43 -3.33
C VAL A 182 18.20 1.62 -4.25
N TYR A 183 18.41 2.84 -3.73
CA TYR A 183 18.74 4.02 -4.53
C TYR A 183 20.00 3.82 -5.39
N THR A 184 21.07 3.29 -4.79
CA THR A 184 22.33 3.02 -5.50
C THR A 184 22.15 1.93 -6.56
N LYS A 185 21.35 0.88 -6.29
CA LYS A 185 21.00 -0.16 -7.28
C LYS A 185 20.17 0.36 -8.45
N CYS A 186 19.34 1.36 -8.21
CA CYS A 186 18.50 2.00 -9.21
C CYS A 186 19.21 3.16 -9.95
N SER A 187 20.53 3.33 -9.79
CA SER A 187 21.31 4.44 -10.36
C SER A 187 20.78 5.84 -9.99
N MET A 188 20.15 5.99 -8.82
CA MET A 188 19.63 7.26 -8.31
C MET A 188 20.62 7.88 -7.30
N ALA A 189 21.84 8.19 -7.76
CA ALA A 189 22.93 8.66 -6.89
C ALA A 189 22.59 9.94 -6.13
N GLU A 190 21.95 10.92 -6.78
CA GLU A 190 21.52 12.17 -6.14
C GLU A 190 20.55 11.94 -4.98
N ARG A 191 19.58 11.01 -5.15
CA ARG A 191 18.63 10.65 -4.10
C ARG A 191 19.30 9.90 -2.95
N ALA A 192 20.28 9.05 -3.26
CA ALA A 192 21.07 8.37 -2.24
C ALA A 192 21.87 9.38 -1.39
N VAL A 193 22.48 10.38 -2.03
CA VAL A 193 23.18 11.47 -1.33
C VAL A 193 22.23 12.33 -0.50
N SER A 194 21.08 12.71 -1.06
CA SER A 194 20.07 13.46 -0.31
C SER A 194 19.59 12.70 0.93
N ALA A 195 19.32 11.40 0.79
CA ALA A 195 18.94 10.56 1.92
C ALA A 195 20.06 10.44 2.97
N PHE A 196 21.32 10.30 2.54
CA PHE A 196 22.48 10.29 3.43
C PHE A 196 22.56 11.56 4.30
N TYR A 197 22.42 12.74 3.67
CA TYR A 197 22.46 14.01 4.42
C TYR A 197 21.28 14.15 5.37
N LYS A 198 20.08 13.72 4.96
CA LYS A 198 18.90 13.72 5.84
C LYS A 198 19.09 12.80 7.05
N MET A 199 19.66 11.60 6.86
CA MET A 199 19.99 10.72 7.98
C MET A 199 20.94 11.39 8.97
N ALA A 200 22.03 11.98 8.46
CA ALA A 200 23.03 12.65 9.28
C ALA A 200 22.44 13.82 10.07
N ALA A 201 21.54 14.61 9.45
CA ALA A 201 20.85 15.71 10.12
C ALA A 201 19.93 15.25 11.28
N HIS A 202 19.43 14.01 11.23
CA HIS A 202 18.64 13.39 12.28
C HIS A 202 19.48 12.56 13.26
N GLY A 203 20.82 12.69 13.24
CA GLY A 203 21.72 11.96 14.14
C GLY A 203 21.89 10.47 13.80
N LEU A 204 21.40 10.03 12.63
CA LEU A 204 21.56 8.67 12.13
C LEU A 204 22.74 8.59 11.17
N SER A 205 23.52 7.51 11.24
CA SER A 205 24.61 7.26 10.30
C SER A 205 24.35 5.98 9.51
N PRO A 206 24.53 5.99 8.17
CA PRO A 206 24.43 4.79 7.38
C PRO A 206 25.66 3.90 7.55
N ASP A 207 25.50 2.62 7.21
CA ASP A 207 26.60 1.67 7.30
C ASP A 207 27.76 2.01 6.34
N VAL A 208 28.98 1.64 6.73
CA VAL A 208 30.20 1.89 5.93
C VAL A 208 30.09 1.28 4.52
N ARG A 209 29.33 0.19 4.38
CA ARG A 209 29.09 -0.47 3.09
C ARG A 209 28.24 0.40 2.17
N ASN A 210 27.21 1.07 2.68
CA ASN A 210 26.35 2.00 1.96
C ASN A 210 27.07 3.29 1.65
N CYS A 211 27.89 3.82 2.56
CA CYS A 211 28.80 4.94 2.26
C CYS A 211 29.66 4.61 1.02
N ASN A 212 30.32 3.45 1.03
CA ASN A 212 31.12 2.99 -0.11
C ASN A 212 30.30 2.77 -1.39
N ARG A 213 29.05 2.31 -1.29
CA ARG A 213 28.14 2.17 -2.45
C ARG A 213 27.76 3.52 -3.04
N ILE A 214 27.47 4.52 -2.20
CA ILE A 214 27.14 5.88 -2.64
C ILE A 214 28.33 6.49 -3.36
N LEU A 215 29.54 6.39 -2.79
CA LEU A 215 30.77 6.88 -3.43
C LEU A 215 31.00 6.24 -4.81
N ARG A 216 30.80 4.92 -4.92
CA ARG A 216 30.88 4.21 -6.22
C ARG A 216 29.80 4.68 -7.19
N ALA A 217 28.56 4.84 -6.73
CA ALA A 217 27.46 5.30 -7.56
C ALA A 217 27.69 6.73 -8.09
N LEU A 218 28.26 7.63 -7.28
CA LEU A 218 28.63 8.99 -7.69
C LEU A 218 29.73 8.99 -8.75
N ARG A 219 30.79 8.20 -8.52
CA ARG A 219 31.87 8.01 -9.51
C ARG A 219 31.33 7.50 -10.84
N ASP A 220 30.45 6.50 -10.79
CA ASP A 220 29.92 5.84 -11.98
C ASP A 220 28.86 6.71 -12.71
N ALA A 221 28.13 7.57 -11.99
CA ALA A 221 27.20 8.54 -12.56
C ALA A 221 27.91 9.60 -13.43
N GLY A 222 29.15 9.97 -13.07
CA GLY A 222 30.03 10.80 -13.92
C GLY A 222 30.53 10.09 -15.18
N GLY A 223 30.46 8.74 -15.21
CA GLY A 223 30.98 7.88 -16.28
C GLY A 223 29.93 7.26 -17.22
N GLY A 224 28.67 7.69 -17.16
CA GLY A 224 27.66 7.35 -18.18
C GLY A 224 27.05 5.94 -18.15
N ARG A 225 27.33 5.11 -17.12
CA ARG A 225 26.70 3.77 -16.99
C ARG A 225 25.37 3.86 -16.25
N ARG A 226 24.26 3.92 -16.99
CA ARG A 226 22.88 3.84 -16.44
C ARG A 226 22.46 2.38 -16.24
N CYS A 227 21.83 2.07 -15.10
CA CYS A 227 21.19 0.77 -14.87
C CYS A 227 19.93 0.61 -15.74
N GLY A 228 19.91 -0.39 -16.62
CA GLY A 228 18.80 -0.66 -17.56
C GLY A 228 17.49 -1.16 -16.91
N ARG A 229 17.42 -1.31 -15.59
CA ARG A 229 16.24 -1.83 -14.88
C ARG A 229 15.32 -0.75 -14.30
N CYS A 230 15.73 0.53 -14.33
CA CYS A 230 14.98 1.65 -13.76
C CYS A 230 14.70 2.77 -14.77
N THR A 231 14.58 2.44 -16.06
CA THR A 231 14.25 3.39 -17.13
C THR A 231 12.76 3.78 -17.11
N ALA A 232 12.24 4.22 -15.96
CA ALA A 232 11.07 5.08 -15.90
C ALA A 232 11.60 6.52 -15.98
N ARG A 233 11.58 7.05 -17.20
CA ARG A 233 11.88 8.42 -17.65
C ARG A 233 11.93 9.48 -16.52
N TRP A 234 13.13 9.79 -16.04
CA TRP A 234 13.41 11.06 -15.37
C TRP A 234 13.92 12.07 -16.39
N ARG A 235 13.11 13.10 -16.65
CA ARG A 235 13.49 14.38 -17.27
C ARG A 235 13.23 15.44 -16.19
N GLY A 236 14.25 16.20 -15.81
CA GLY A 236 14.18 17.24 -14.76
C GLY A 236 14.86 16.76 -13.48
N SER A 237 16.06 17.21 -13.14
CA SER A 237 16.35 18.60 -12.83
C SER A 237 17.77 18.95 -13.24
N ALA A 238 17.92 20.09 -13.90
CA ALA A 238 19.20 20.61 -14.34
C ALA A 238 20.09 20.93 -13.13
N TRP A 239 21.15 20.14 -12.94
CA TRP A 239 22.41 20.69 -12.46
C TRP A 239 23.29 20.90 -13.68
N SER A 240 23.10 22.07 -14.31
CA SER A 240 24.06 22.58 -15.28
C SER A 240 25.38 22.76 -14.58
N ARG A 241 26.42 22.22 -15.22
CA ARG A 241 27.82 22.55 -14.98
C ARG A 241 27.95 24.07 -14.79
N ARG A 242 28.55 24.47 -13.68
CA ARG A 242 29.32 25.71 -13.57
C ARG A 242 30.67 25.32 -13.00
N SER A 243 31.58 25.01 -13.93
CA SER A 243 32.97 25.42 -13.88
C SER A 243 33.06 26.94 -13.84
#